data_AF-A0A3D0PS67-F1
#
_entry.id   AF-A0A3D0PS67-F1
#
_cell.length_a   1.000
_cell.length_b   1.000
_cell.length_c   1.000
_cell.angle_alpha   90.00
_cell.angle_beta   90.00
_cell.angle_gamma   90.00
#
_symmetry.space_group_name_H-M   'P 1'
#
loop_
_entity.id
_entity.type
_entity.pdbx_description
1 polymer ?
#
loop_
_entity_poly.entity_id
_entity_poly.type
_entity_poly.pdbx_seq_one_letter_code
_entity_poly.pdbx_strand_id
1 'polypeptide(L)'
;MIDLQESRKKIDEVDQKLLELFEYRMQLAQDIAAYKRTTGKAVYDPDREKEKLAALEAMAKEEQNKKAVAAFFSQIMSLSRRLQYSLLGTRDCFGFQEVDKIHTDSNTKIAYYGEKGSYTEQAMQEYFNKEVTGISMGTFAEVMQAVKEGKAEYGVLPIENSSTGSLSDIYDLLAEYNNTIIGEHVVKVEHCLWG
;
A
#
# COMPACT_ATOMS: atom_id res chain seq x y z
N MET A 1 32.17 -27.99 13.02
CA MET A 1 31.22 -27.16 13.78
C MET A 1 31.46 -25.74 13.30
N ILE A 2 30.46 -25.09 12.71
CA ILE A 2 30.63 -23.73 12.17
C ILE A 2 30.70 -22.77 13.37
N ASP A 3 31.73 -21.92 13.43
CA ASP A 3 31.85 -20.89 14.45
C ASP A 3 30.79 -19.80 14.19
N LEU A 4 30.01 -19.49 15.22
CA LEU A 4 28.99 -18.46 15.19
C LEU A 4 29.59 -17.10 14.85
N GLN A 5 30.79 -16.78 15.36
CA GLN A 5 31.46 -15.51 15.09
C GLN A 5 31.93 -15.42 13.64
N GLU A 6 32.42 -16.52 13.08
CA GLU A 6 32.82 -16.58 11.66
C GLU A 6 31.62 -16.42 10.73
N SER A 7 30.47 -17.00 11.10
CA SER A 7 29.22 -16.87 10.34
C SER A 7 28.68 -15.44 10.36
N ARG A 8 28.75 -14.77 11.51
CA ARG A 8 28.33 -13.36 11.64
C ARG A 8 29.18 -12.44 10.76
N LYS A 9 30.51 -12.60 10.77
CA LYS A 9 31.39 -11.83 9.88
C LYS A 9 31.03 -12.02 8.39
N LYS A 10 30.73 -13.25 7.98
CA LYS A 10 30.30 -13.53 6.60
C LYS A 10 28.95 -12.88 6.27
N ILE A 11 28.03 -12.80 7.23
CA ILE A 11 26.76 -12.07 7.06
C ILE A 11 27.04 -10.57 6.92
N ASP A 12 27.88 -9.99 7.78
CA ASP A 12 28.23 -8.57 7.72
C ASP A 12 28.84 -8.20 6.35
N GLU A 13 29.70 -9.06 5.79
CA GLU A 13 30.27 -8.90 4.44
C GLU A 13 29.21 -8.98 3.33
N VAL A 14 28.19 -9.82 3.49
CA VAL A 14 27.07 -9.91 2.55
C VAL A 14 26.18 -8.67 2.65
N ASP A 15 25.88 -8.22 3.87
CA ASP A 15 25.05 -7.07 4.14
C ASP A 15 25.67 -5.78 3.59
N GLN A 16 27.00 -5.64 3.69
CA GLN A 16 27.71 -4.53 3.06
C GLN A 16 27.52 -4.52 1.54
N LYS A 17 27.63 -5.67 0.88
CA LYS A 17 27.40 -5.78 -0.57
C LYS A 17 25.95 -5.53 -0.95
N LEU A 18 25.00 -5.97 -0.11
CA LEU A 18 23.58 -5.69 -0.32
C LEU A 18 23.31 -4.20 -0.22
N LEU A 19 23.93 -3.50 0.73
CA LEU A 19 23.80 -2.04 0.87
C LEU A 19 24.36 -1.32 -0.36
N GLU A 20 25.57 -1.66 -0.81
CA GLU A 20 26.17 -1.08 -2.02
C GLU A 20 25.29 -1.27 -3.26
N LEU A 21 24.76 -2.49 -3.45
CA LEU A 21 23.86 -2.80 -4.56
C LEU A 21 22.50 -2.09 -4.43
N PHE A 22 22.00 -1.93 -3.21
CA PHE A 22 20.77 -1.22 -2.94
C PHE A 22 20.90 0.27 -3.25
N GLU A 23 21.98 0.93 -2.81
CA GLU A 23 22.26 2.33 -3.11
C GLU A 23 22.41 2.55 -4.62
N TYR A 24 23.18 1.71 -5.30
CA TYR A 24 23.31 1.75 -6.75
C TYR A 24 21.95 1.58 -7.44
N ARG A 25 21.12 0.67 -6.95
CA ARG A 25 19.76 0.48 -7.45
C ARG A 25 18.88 1.71 -7.24
N MET A 26 19.00 2.40 -6.10
CA MET A 26 18.26 3.64 -5.85
C MET A 26 18.68 4.73 -6.84
N GLN A 27 19.97 4.87 -7.13
CA GLN A 27 20.46 5.81 -8.15
C GLN A 27 19.81 5.56 -9.52
N LEU A 28 19.78 4.30 -9.97
CA LEU A 28 19.10 3.92 -11.22
C LEU A 28 17.60 4.25 -11.19
N ALA A 29 16.95 4.13 -10.03
CA ALA A 29 15.55 4.51 -9.87
C ALA A 29 15.35 6.03 -10.02
N GLN A 30 16.31 6.86 -9.58
CA GLN A 30 16.28 8.31 -9.78
C GLN A 30 16.39 8.67 -11.26
N ASP A 31 17.30 8.02 -11.99
CA ASP A 31 17.49 8.21 -13.43
C ASP A 31 16.21 7.84 -14.21
N ILE A 32 15.57 6.73 -13.81
CA ILE A 32 14.27 6.31 -14.35
C ILE A 32 13.19 7.34 -14.05
N ALA A 33 13.13 7.91 -12.83
CA ALA A 33 12.19 8.98 -12.52
C ALA A 33 12.41 10.21 -13.42
N ALA A 34 13.66 10.64 -13.61
CA ALA A 34 13.96 11.77 -14.49
C ALA A 34 13.49 11.51 -15.93
N TYR A 35 13.72 10.32 -16.46
CA TYR A 35 13.22 9.92 -17.78
C TYR A 35 11.68 9.90 -17.84
N LYS A 36 11.02 9.29 -16.84
CA LYS A 36 9.55 9.24 -16.76
C LYS A 36 8.93 10.63 -16.66
N ARG A 37 9.60 11.57 -15.97
CA ARG A 37 9.19 12.98 -15.89
C ARG A 37 9.10 13.62 -17.27
N THR A 38 10.11 13.40 -18.11
CA THR A 38 10.16 13.98 -19.48
C THR A 38 9.15 13.34 -20.44
N THR A 39 8.82 12.06 -20.20
CA THR A 39 7.96 11.28 -21.10
C THR A 39 6.51 11.18 -20.65
N GLY A 40 6.18 11.64 -19.43
CA GLY A 40 4.84 11.56 -18.84
C GLY A 40 4.36 10.14 -18.52
N LYS A 41 5.27 9.15 -18.50
CA LYS A 41 4.91 7.75 -18.20
C LYS A 41 4.71 7.52 -16.71
N ALA A 42 3.75 6.66 -16.35
CA ALA A 42 3.48 6.29 -14.96
C ALA A 42 4.68 5.61 -14.27
N VAL A 43 4.84 5.89 -12.97
CA VAL A 43 5.88 5.28 -12.13
C VAL A 43 5.57 3.79 -11.90
N TYR A 44 4.32 3.49 -11.54
CA TYR A 44 3.86 2.12 -11.30
C TYR A 44 3.44 1.46 -12.61
N ASP A 45 3.91 0.23 -12.80
CA ASP A 45 3.65 -0.63 -13.96
C ASP A 45 3.50 -2.06 -13.42
N PRO A 46 2.26 -2.51 -13.14
CA PRO A 46 2.00 -3.77 -12.43
C PRO A 46 2.45 -4.99 -13.24
N ASP A 47 2.24 -4.99 -14.55
CA ASP A 47 2.62 -6.09 -15.43
C ASP A 47 4.13 -6.29 -15.42
N ARG A 48 4.89 -5.19 -15.55
CA ARG A 48 6.35 -5.22 -15.53
C ARG A 48 6.92 -5.66 -14.19
N GLU A 49 6.30 -5.28 -13.07
CA GLU A 49 6.74 -5.72 -11.75
C GLU A 49 6.46 -7.21 -11.54
N LYS A 50 5.28 -7.70 -11.94
CA LYS A 50 4.93 -9.12 -11.89
C LYS A 50 5.88 -9.98 -12.71
N GLU A 51 6.20 -9.56 -13.93
CA GLU A 51 7.19 -10.23 -14.78
C GLU A 51 8.57 -10.32 -14.11
N LYS A 52 9.02 -9.24 -13.46
CA LYS A 52 10.31 -9.23 -12.75
C LYS A 52 10.32 -10.15 -11.54
N LEU A 53 9.24 -10.16 -10.75
CA LEU A 53 9.15 -11.04 -9.59
C LEU A 53 9.18 -12.51 -10.01
N ALA A 54 8.39 -12.88 -11.04
CA ALA A 54 8.39 -14.23 -11.58
C ALA A 54 9.78 -14.67 -12.10
N ALA A 55 10.50 -13.76 -12.77
CA ALA A 55 11.87 -14.03 -13.21
C ALA A 55 12.83 -14.25 -12.04
N LEU A 56 12.74 -13.45 -10.97
CA LEU A 56 13.59 -13.57 -9.77
C LEU A 56 13.29 -14.85 -8.98
N GLU A 57 12.01 -15.23 -8.87
CA GLU A 57 11.60 -16.51 -8.27
C GLU A 57 12.16 -17.71 -9.04
N ALA A 58 12.15 -17.66 -10.38
CA ALA A 58 12.72 -18.73 -11.21
C ALA A 58 14.25 -18.87 -11.06
N MET A 59 14.95 -17.80 -10.70
CA MET A 59 16.40 -17.81 -10.45
C MET A 59 16.77 -18.34 -9.07
N ALA A 60 15.83 -18.42 -8.13
CA ALA A 60 16.09 -18.93 -6.79
C ALA A 60 16.21 -20.47 -6.79
N LYS A 61 17.37 -20.97 -6.32
CA LYS A 61 17.70 -22.40 -6.34
C LYS A 61 16.90 -23.24 -5.34
N GLU A 62 16.58 -22.65 -4.20
CA GLU A 62 15.92 -23.33 -3.08
C GLU A 62 14.43 -22.96 -3.05
N GLU A 63 13.54 -23.96 -3.03
CA GLU A 63 12.09 -23.76 -3.06
C GLU A 63 11.60 -22.90 -1.87
N GLN A 64 12.20 -23.10 -0.70
CA GLN A 64 11.95 -22.31 0.50
C GLN A 64 12.27 -20.82 0.33
N ASN A 65 13.24 -20.48 -0.52
CA ASN A 65 13.70 -19.10 -0.71
C ASN A 65 12.91 -18.36 -1.77
N LYS A 66 12.17 -19.05 -2.65
CA LYS A 66 11.39 -18.40 -3.72
C LYS A 66 10.40 -17.37 -3.18
N LYS A 67 9.60 -17.76 -2.19
CA LYS A 67 8.65 -16.86 -1.53
C LYS A 67 9.34 -15.69 -0.83
N ALA A 68 10.48 -15.96 -0.18
CA ALA A 68 11.27 -14.93 0.51
C ALA A 68 11.87 -13.91 -0.48
N VAL A 69 12.34 -14.37 -1.64
CA VAL A 69 12.87 -13.54 -2.73
C VAL A 69 11.78 -12.61 -3.26
N ALA A 70 10.59 -13.12 -3.57
CA ALA A 70 9.50 -12.29 -4.05
C ALA A 70 9.10 -11.20 -3.04
N ALA A 71 8.98 -11.57 -1.76
CA ALA A 71 8.67 -10.61 -0.70
C ALA A 71 9.76 -9.52 -0.57
N PHE A 72 11.03 -9.91 -0.55
CA PHE A 72 12.16 -8.99 -0.44
C PHE A 72 12.21 -7.99 -1.62
N PHE A 73 12.12 -8.49 -2.85
CA PHE A 73 12.20 -7.62 -4.02
C PHE A 73 10.97 -6.74 -4.20
N SER A 74 9.78 -7.21 -3.80
CA SER A 74 8.57 -6.38 -3.76
C SER A 74 8.74 -5.18 -2.81
N GLN A 75 9.36 -5.38 -1.65
CA GLN A 75 9.67 -4.28 -0.72
C GLN A 75 10.68 -3.28 -1.34
N ILE A 76 11.76 -3.77 -1.95
CA ILE A 76 12.73 -2.91 -2.64
C ILE A 76 12.06 -2.11 -3.76
N MET A 77 11.19 -2.74 -4.56
CA MET A 77 10.44 -2.05 -5.63
C MET A 77 9.54 -0.96 -5.04
N SER A 78 8.86 -1.25 -3.93
CA SER A 78 8.02 -0.27 -3.22
C SER A 78 8.81 0.94 -2.73
N LEU A 79 10.00 0.73 -2.15
CA LEU A 79 10.91 1.83 -1.79
C LEU A 79 11.38 2.63 -3.01
N SER A 80 11.70 1.93 -4.10
CA SER A 80 12.10 2.56 -5.37
C SER A 80 10.99 3.45 -5.94
N ARG A 81 9.72 3.02 -5.85
CA ARG A 81 8.57 3.82 -6.31
C ARG A 81 8.39 5.06 -5.45
N ARG A 82 8.47 4.92 -4.13
CA ARG A 82 8.35 6.05 -3.18
C ARG A 82 9.36 7.14 -3.48
N LEU A 83 10.62 6.77 -3.72
CA LEU A 83 11.67 7.70 -4.14
C LEU A 83 11.32 8.39 -5.46
N GLN A 84 10.88 7.63 -6.47
CA GLN A 84 10.49 8.19 -7.78
C GLN A 84 9.33 9.19 -7.65
N TYR A 85 8.28 8.86 -6.88
CA TYR A 85 7.17 9.77 -6.63
C TYR A 85 7.61 11.05 -5.93
N SER A 86 8.48 10.95 -4.93
CA SER A 86 9.04 12.11 -4.23
C SER A 86 9.81 13.04 -5.18
N LEU A 87 10.62 12.49 -6.08
CA LEU A 87 11.41 13.26 -7.05
C LEU A 87 10.58 13.87 -8.19
N LEU A 88 9.50 13.20 -8.58
CA LEU A 88 8.57 13.71 -9.58
C LEU A 88 7.76 14.90 -9.07
N GLY A 89 7.88 15.24 -7.78
CA GLY A 89 7.26 16.44 -7.22
C GLY A 89 5.76 16.44 -7.45
N THR A 90 5.12 15.27 -7.33
CA THR A 90 3.67 15.14 -7.48
C THR A 90 2.96 15.78 -6.28
N ARG A 91 3.05 17.11 -6.16
CA ARG A 91 1.93 17.90 -5.64
C ARG A 91 0.87 18.13 -6.72
N ASP A 92 1.28 18.20 -7.99
CA ASP A 92 0.38 18.60 -9.10
C ASP A 92 -0.08 17.48 -10.06
N CYS A 93 0.24 16.20 -9.81
CA CYS A 93 0.11 15.19 -10.86
C CYS A 93 -1.15 14.31 -10.80
N PHE A 94 -1.97 14.46 -9.77
CA PHE A 94 -3.21 13.68 -9.68
C PHE A 94 -4.47 14.50 -9.98
N GLY A 95 -4.32 15.81 -10.26
CA GLY A 95 -5.47 16.70 -10.41
C GLY A 95 -6.26 16.90 -9.11
N PHE A 96 -5.70 16.53 -7.95
CA PHE A 96 -6.30 16.75 -6.64
C PHE A 96 -5.71 18.00 -5.99
N GLN A 97 -6.56 18.76 -5.32
CA GLN A 97 -6.18 19.91 -4.51
C GLN A 97 -6.19 19.49 -3.05
N GLU A 98 -5.11 19.79 -2.32
CA GLU A 98 -5.05 19.58 -0.87
C GLU A 98 -6.11 20.45 -0.18
N VAL A 99 -6.89 19.83 0.71
CA VAL A 99 -7.93 20.49 1.50
C VAL A 99 -7.71 20.21 2.97
N ASP A 100 -7.93 21.20 3.84
CA ASP A 100 -7.73 21.04 5.29
C ASP A 100 -8.67 20.00 5.91
N LYS A 101 -9.88 19.88 5.36
CA LYS A 101 -10.90 18.90 5.75
C LYS A 101 -11.73 18.47 4.55
N ILE A 102 -12.14 17.21 4.54
CA ILE A 102 -13.15 16.72 3.61
C ILE A 102 -14.50 17.26 4.06
N HIS A 103 -15.15 18.04 3.21
CA HIS A 103 -16.49 18.56 3.46
C HIS A 103 -17.50 17.42 3.33
N THR A 104 -18.19 17.11 4.43
CA THR A 104 -19.30 16.17 4.48
C THR A 104 -20.56 16.87 5.00
N ASP A 105 -21.70 16.42 4.53
CA ASP A 105 -23.04 16.83 4.98
C ASP A 105 -23.85 15.63 5.48
N SER A 106 -25.04 15.89 6.03
CA SER A 106 -25.93 14.84 6.55
C SER A 106 -26.40 13.83 5.50
N ASN A 107 -26.28 14.15 4.21
CA ASN A 107 -26.69 13.30 3.11
C ASN A 107 -25.50 12.52 2.50
N THR A 108 -24.28 12.80 2.96
CA THR A 108 -23.05 12.17 2.47
C THR A 108 -23.07 10.69 2.83
N LYS A 109 -23.02 9.85 1.79
CA LYS A 109 -23.03 8.39 1.94
C LYS A 109 -21.61 7.85 1.94
N ILE A 110 -21.26 7.10 2.97
CA ILE A 110 -19.93 6.51 3.13
C ILE A 110 -20.07 5.00 3.23
N ALA A 111 -19.47 4.27 2.29
CA ALA A 111 -19.41 2.82 2.35
C ALA A 111 -18.26 2.39 3.27
N TYR A 112 -18.49 1.45 4.17
CA TYR A 112 -17.44 0.88 5.01
C TYR A 112 -17.50 -0.65 4.97
N TYR A 113 -16.34 -1.28 5.06
CA TYR A 113 -16.25 -2.73 5.12
C TYR A 113 -16.65 -3.25 6.50
N GLY A 114 -17.41 -4.35 6.56
CA GLY A 114 -17.81 -5.01 7.79
C GLY A 114 -19.15 -4.53 8.33
N GLU A 115 -19.56 -5.14 9.43
CA GLU A 115 -20.87 -4.94 10.05
C GLU A 115 -20.93 -3.69 10.95
N LYS A 116 -22.14 -3.31 11.37
CA LYS A 116 -22.33 -2.32 12.42
C LYS A 116 -21.64 -2.75 13.72
N GLY A 117 -20.86 -1.86 14.32
CA GLY A 117 -20.00 -2.10 15.47
C GLY A 117 -18.57 -2.52 15.11
N SER A 118 -18.21 -2.56 13.83
CA SER A 118 -16.84 -2.84 13.38
C SER A 118 -15.90 -1.66 13.62
N TYR A 119 -14.59 -1.95 13.70
CA TYR A 119 -13.56 -0.92 13.80
C TYR A 119 -13.50 0.01 12.59
N THR A 120 -13.92 -0.47 11.42
CA THR A 120 -14.06 0.31 10.19
C THR A 120 -15.23 1.29 10.25
N GLU A 121 -16.37 0.90 10.87
CA GLU A 121 -17.44 1.86 11.18
C GLU A 121 -16.95 2.91 12.20
N GLN A 122 -16.22 2.49 13.22
CA GLN A 122 -15.61 3.41 14.19
C GLN A 122 -14.66 4.40 13.50
N ALA A 123 -13.79 3.90 12.61
CA ALA A 123 -12.87 4.74 11.83
C ALA A 123 -13.62 5.78 11.00
N MET A 124 -14.70 5.36 10.34
CA MET A 124 -15.57 6.25 9.57
C MET A 124 -16.16 7.37 10.45
N GLN A 125 -16.71 7.02 11.61
CA GLN A 125 -17.34 7.99 12.51
C GLN A 125 -16.33 8.97 13.12
N GLU A 126 -15.14 8.51 13.46
CA GLU A 126 -14.06 9.34 14.01
C GLU A 126 -13.48 10.30 12.96
N TYR A 127 -13.36 9.83 11.71
CA TYR A 127 -12.75 10.62 10.63
C TYR A 127 -13.71 11.66 10.02
N PHE A 128 -14.96 11.27 9.73
CA PHE A 128 -15.92 12.14 9.03
C PHE A 128 -16.91 12.89 9.95
N ASN A 129 -16.78 12.73 11.28
CA ASN A 129 -17.73 13.18 12.29
C ASN A 129 -19.10 12.46 12.23
N LYS A 130 -19.98 12.74 13.20
CA LYS A 130 -21.23 11.98 13.42
C LYS A 130 -22.39 12.29 12.47
N GLU A 131 -22.23 13.23 11.55
CA GLU A 131 -23.30 13.66 10.64
C GLU A 131 -23.19 12.98 9.25
N VAL A 132 -22.78 11.71 9.17
CA VAL A 132 -22.68 10.98 7.90
C VAL A 132 -23.53 9.71 7.90
N THR A 133 -23.97 9.29 6.71
CA THR A 133 -24.73 8.05 6.55
C THR A 133 -23.81 6.92 6.13
N GLY A 134 -23.54 5.99 7.06
CA GLY A 134 -22.73 4.80 6.79
C GLY A 134 -23.51 3.69 6.10
N ILE A 135 -22.90 3.04 5.10
CA ILE A 135 -23.42 1.86 4.41
C ILE A 135 -22.45 0.70 4.64
N SER A 136 -22.92 -0.30 5.38
CA SER A 136 -22.19 -1.54 5.63
C SER A 136 -22.09 -2.40 4.37
N MET A 137 -20.89 -2.92 4.09
CA MET A 137 -20.62 -3.82 2.96
C MET A 137 -19.88 -5.07 3.44
N GLY A 138 -20.15 -6.21 2.80
CA GLY A 138 -19.59 -7.50 3.20
C GLY A 138 -18.19 -7.77 2.65
N THR A 139 -17.80 -7.10 1.55
CA THR A 139 -16.49 -7.32 0.91
C THR A 139 -15.76 -6.01 0.56
N PHE A 140 -14.43 -6.08 0.41
CA PHE A 140 -13.65 -4.93 -0.04
C PHE A 140 -14.04 -4.47 -1.45
N ALA A 141 -14.32 -5.44 -2.34
CA ALA A 141 -14.75 -5.17 -3.71
C ALA A 141 -16.08 -4.40 -3.74
N GLU A 142 -17.05 -4.74 -2.89
CA GLU A 142 -18.32 -4.03 -2.79
C GLU A 142 -18.14 -2.56 -2.38
N VAL A 143 -17.26 -2.27 -1.41
CA VAL A 143 -16.95 -0.89 -1.03
C VAL A 143 -16.33 -0.12 -2.19
N MET A 144 -15.34 -0.72 -2.87
CA MET A 144 -14.69 -0.09 -4.02
C MET A 144 -15.66 0.17 -5.17
N GLN A 145 -16.52 -0.80 -5.46
CA GLN A 145 -17.54 -0.69 -6.49
C GLN A 145 -18.59 0.37 -6.12
N ALA A 146 -19.01 0.45 -4.86
CA ALA A 146 -19.98 1.45 -4.41
C ALA A 146 -19.47 2.88 -4.58
N VAL A 147 -18.19 3.12 -4.30
CA VAL A 147 -17.53 4.42 -4.58
C VAL A 147 -17.46 4.67 -6.07
N LYS A 148 -17.06 3.66 -6.86
CA LYS A 148 -16.92 3.79 -8.31
C LYS A 148 -18.24 4.12 -9.02
N GLU A 149 -19.34 3.53 -8.57
CA GLU A 149 -20.68 3.71 -9.13
C GLU A 149 -21.38 4.97 -8.59
N GLY A 150 -20.76 5.72 -7.67
CA GLY A 150 -21.36 6.89 -7.04
C GLY A 150 -22.51 6.57 -6.08
N LYS A 151 -22.63 5.31 -5.63
CA LYS A 151 -23.58 4.92 -4.57
C LYS A 151 -23.16 5.44 -3.20
N ALA A 152 -21.84 5.58 -3.00
CA ALA A 152 -21.21 6.24 -1.88
C ALA A 152 -20.18 7.26 -2.41
N GLU A 153 -20.01 8.36 -1.70
CA GLU A 153 -19.01 9.39 -2.02
C GLU A 153 -17.61 8.98 -1.55
N TYR A 154 -17.56 8.27 -0.41
CA TYR A 154 -16.32 7.82 0.21
C TYR A 154 -16.40 6.35 0.60
N GLY A 155 -15.24 5.70 0.64
CA GLY A 155 -15.07 4.32 1.07
C GLY A 155 -14.08 4.22 2.23
N VAL A 156 -14.39 3.45 3.27
CA VAL A 156 -13.51 3.19 4.41
C VAL A 156 -13.10 1.71 4.42
N LEU A 157 -11.80 1.48 4.26
CA LEU A 157 -11.20 0.16 4.12
C LEU A 157 -9.97 0.02 5.04
N PRO A 158 -9.77 -1.15 5.67
CA PRO A 158 -8.58 -1.39 6.50
C PRO A 158 -7.38 -1.72 5.61
N ILE A 159 -6.36 -0.87 5.52
CA ILE A 159 -5.20 -1.12 4.64
C ILE A 159 -4.11 -1.96 5.34
N GLU A 160 -3.95 -1.76 6.64
CA GLU A 160 -2.91 -2.40 7.44
C GLU A 160 -3.43 -2.76 8.83
N ASN A 161 -3.09 -3.95 9.31
CA ASN A 161 -3.36 -4.38 10.68
C ASN A 161 -2.04 -4.79 11.34
N SER A 162 -1.77 -4.30 12.55
CA SER A 162 -0.56 -4.63 13.31
C SER A 162 -0.40 -6.14 13.57
N SER A 163 -1.51 -6.89 13.62
CA SER A 163 -1.50 -8.32 13.95
C SER A 163 -1.36 -9.24 12.74
N THR A 164 -1.94 -8.86 11.59
CA THR A 164 -2.02 -9.68 10.38
C THR A 164 -1.22 -9.13 9.20
N GLY A 165 -0.62 -7.94 9.34
CA GLY A 165 0.12 -7.27 8.29
C GLY A 165 -0.77 -6.47 7.34
N SER A 166 -0.19 -6.03 6.23
CA SER A 166 -0.89 -5.27 5.18
C SER A 166 -1.77 -6.18 4.33
N LEU A 167 -3.00 -5.75 4.06
CA LEU A 167 -3.98 -6.50 3.28
C LEU A 167 -3.71 -6.31 1.78
N SER A 168 -2.92 -7.25 1.22
CA SER A 168 -2.46 -7.19 -0.18
C SER A 168 -3.60 -7.03 -1.19
N ASP A 169 -4.72 -7.70 -0.93
CA ASP A 169 -5.92 -7.71 -1.79
C ASP A 169 -6.49 -6.31 -2.05
N ILE A 170 -6.32 -5.36 -1.12
CA ILE A 170 -6.86 -4.00 -1.27
C ILE A 170 -6.05 -3.19 -2.28
N TYR A 171 -4.74 -3.42 -2.39
CA TYR A 171 -3.92 -2.70 -3.38
C TYR A 171 -4.26 -3.14 -4.81
N ASP A 172 -4.53 -4.43 -5.00
CA ASP A 172 -4.99 -4.95 -6.30
C ASP A 172 -6.35 -4.37 -6.66
N LEU A 173 -7.28 -4.30 -5.70
CA LEU A 173 -8.59 -3.66 -5.88
C LEU A 173 -8.49 -2.15 -6.15
N LEU A 174 -7.58 -1.44 -5.48
CA LEU A 174 -7.35 -0.01 -5.76
C LEU A 174 -6.93 0.20 -7.22
N ALA A 175 -6.04 -0.66 -7.73
CA ALA A 175 -5.60 -0.63 -9.12
C ALA A 175 -6.72 -0.99 -10.11
N GLU A 176 -7.56 -1.98 -9.78
CA GLU A 176 -8.66 -2.44 -10.64
C GLU A 176 -9.79 -1.39 -10.77
N TYR A 177 -10.26 -0.84 -9.65
CA TYR A 177 -11.40 0.08 -9.63
C TYR A 177 -11.00 1.54 -9.95
N ASN A 178 -9.70 1.84 -9.98
CA ASN A 178 -9.14 3.17 -10.19
C ASN A 178 -9.68 4.19 -9.16
N ASN A 179 -9.81 3.75 -7.91
CA ASN A 179 -10.16 4.58 -6.76
C ASN A 179 -8.89 5.20 -6.17
N THR A 180 -9.00 6.38 -5.55
CA THR A 180 -7.85 7.09 -4.96
C THR A 180 -7.99 7.18 -3.45
N ILE A 181 -6.87 7.00 -2.74
CA ILE A 181 -6.79 7.24 -1.29
C ILE A 181 -6.68 8.74 -1.06
N ILE A 182 -7.64 9.29 -0.31
CA ILE A 182 -7.71 10.73 0.01
C ILE A 182 -7.39 11.05 1.48
N GLY A 183 -7.17 10.02 2.30
CA GLY A 183 -6.92 10.17 3.73
C GLY A 183 -6.60 8.85 4.41
N GLU A 184 -6.09 8.92 5.63
CA GLU A 184 -5.81 7.78 6.49
C GLU A 184 -6.32 8.05 7.91
N HIS A 185 -6.68 6.98 8.63
CA HIS A 185 -7.10 7.05 10.03
C HIS A 185 -6.63 5.79 10.77
N VAL A 186 -6.10 5.97 11.97
CA VAL A 186 -5.58 4.87 12.80
C VAL A 186 -6.49 4.67 14.00
N VAL A 187 -7.17 3.52 14.04
CA VAL A 187 -8.02 3.12 15.17
C VAL A 187 -7.26 2.18 16.08
N LYS A 188 -7.26 2.48 17.38
CA LYS A 188 -6.73 1.57 18.40
C LYS A 188 -7.73 0.44 18.64
N VAL A 189 -7.31 -0.80 18.37
CA VAL A 189 -8.12 -2.01 18.58
C VAL A 189 -8.12 -2.37 20.07
N GLU A 190 -9.29 -2.30 20.70
CA GLU A 190 -9.49 -2.66 22.11
C GLU A 190 -10.65 -3.66 22.24
N HIS A 191 -10.35 -4.87 22.72
CA HIS A 191 -11.37 -5.89 22.94
C HIS A 191 -11.97 -5.78 24.34
N CYS A 192 -13.30 -5.68 24.41
CA CYS A 192 -14.05 -5.75 25.65
C CYS A 192 -14.64 -7.16 25.82
N LEU A 193 -14.56 -7.71 27.03
CA LEU A 193 -15.34 -8.88 27.40
C LEU A 193 -16.75 -8.42 27.74
N TRP A 194 -17.74 -8.89 26.99
CA TRP A 194 -19.15 -8.59 27.26
C TRP A 194 -19.78 -9.78 27.99
N GLY A 195 -20.44 -9.51 29.13
CA GLY A 195 -21.07 -10.48 30.02
C GLY A 195 -22.09 -9.83 30.92
#